data_AF-A0A961QYD7-F1
#
_entry.id   AF-A0A961QYD7-F1
#
_cell.length_a   1.000
_cell.length_b   1.000
_cell.length_c   1.000
_cell.angle_alpha   90.00
_cell.angle_beta   90.00
_cell.angle_gamma   90.00
#
_symmetry.space_group_name_H-M   'P 1'
#
loop_
_entity.id
_entity.type
_entity.pdbx_description
1 polymer ?
#
loop_
_entity_poly.entity_id
_entity_poly.type
_entity_poly.pdbx_seq_one_letter_code
_entity_poly.pdbx_strand_id
1 'polypeptide(L)'
;MRGNRGKTSLKLKRRNEDPMPEYDRLPAELRAWLAAAVLPWRPRSVRRAFDKALAETGDRDFALTRLTALQGRLVARDAAAVWGPDHPAVRGEQISK
;
A
#
# COMPACT_ATOMS: atom_id res chain seq x y z
N MET A 1 22.46 9.55 17.39
CA MET A 1 22.84 9.43 15.96
C MET A 1 21.63 9.02 15.13
N ARG A 2 21.05 9.92 14.32
CA ARG A 2 19.97 9.57 13.38
C ARG A 2 20.63 9.02 12.10
N GLY A 3 20.75 7.69 12.02
CA GLY A 3 21.48 6.99 10.95
C GLY A 3 20.98 7.23 9.52
N ASN A 4 21.83 6.82 8.58
CA ASN A 4 21.86 6.98 7.12
C ASN A 4 20.57 6.57 6.36
N ARG A 5 19.43 7.19 6.68
CA ARG A 5 18.09 6.78 6.19
C ARG A 5 17.50 7.69 5.11
N GLY A 6 18.23 8.73 4.69
CA GLY A 6 17.68 9.75 3.79
C GLY A 6 16.49 10.52 4.39
N LYS A 7 15.90 11.41 3.59
CA LYS A 7 14.74 12.22 3.98
C LYS A 7 13.45 11.47 3.62
N THR A 8 12.86 10.76 4.58
CA THR A 8 11.58 10.05 4.39
C THR A 8 10.49 10.68 5.26
N SER A 9 9.26 10.77 4.73
CA SER A 9 8.10 11.27 5.46
C SER A 9 7.50 10.24 6.43
N LEU A 10 7.95 8.98 6.33
CA LEU A 10 7.38 7.82 7.00
C LEU A 10 7.85 7.71 8.45
N LYS A 11 6.91 7.76 9.40
CA LYS A 11 7.22 7.59 10.83
C LYS A 11 7.70 6.17 11.11
N LEU A 12 8.87 6.06 11.73
CA LEU A 12 9.35 4.81 12.30
C LEU A 12 8.50 4.47 13.53
N LYS A 13 7.71 3.40 13.47
CA LYS A 13 6.92 2.92 14.61
C LYS A 13 7.37 1.50 14.95
N ARG A 14 7.86 1.26 16.17
CA ARG A 14 7.97 -0.10 16.71
C ARG A 14 6.55 -0.64 16.89
N ARG A 15 6.27 -1.82 16.35
CA ARG A 15 4.94 -2.41 16.31
C ARG A 15 4.97 -3.72 17.10
N ASN A 16 3.99 -3.90 17.97
CA ASN A 16 3.74 -5.14 18.72
C ASN A 16 2.71 -5.98 17.96
N GLU A 17 3.07 -6.39 16.75
CA GLU A 17 2.21 -7.18 15.85
C GLU A 17 3.09 -8.25 15.23
N ASP A 18 2.57 -9.48 15.12
CA ASP A 18 3.28 -10.58 14.48
C ASP A 18 2.88 -10.66 13.00
N PRO A 19 3.73 -10.17 12.08
CA PRO A 19 3.35 -10.01 10.68
C PRO A 19 3.21 -11.34 9.93
N MET A 20 3.91 -12.40 10.35
CA MET A 20 3.89 -13.68 9.63
C MET A 20 2.56 -14.41 9.78
N PRO A 21 2.02 -14.63 11.00
CA PRO A 21 0.70 -15.25 11.15
C PRO A 21 -0.43 -14.43 10.53
N GLU A 22 -0.33 -13.10 10.51
CA GLU A 22 -1.33 -12.27 9.84
C GLU A 22 -1.29 -12.43 8.32
N TYR A 23 -0.09 -12.56 7.75
CA TYR A 23 0.10 -12.83 6.32
C TYR A 23 -0.43 -14.21 5.94
N ASP A 24 -0.13 -15.25 6.72
CA ASP A 24 -0.54 -16.62 6.44
C ASP A 24 -2.06 -16.81 6.49
N ARG A 25 -2.77 -15.97 7.26
CA ARG A 25 -4.25 -15.94 7.32
C ARG A 25 -4.92 -15.20 6.15
N LEU A 26 -4.15 -14.64 5.23
CA LEU A 26 -4.70 -13.96 4.06
C LEU A 26 -5.15 -14.97 2.99
N PRO A 27 -6.29 -14.70 2.31
CA PRO A 27 -6.66 -15.42 1.09
C PRO A 27 -5.54 -15.37 0.04
N ALA A 28 -5.48 -16.39 -0.83
CA ALA A 28 -4.41 -16.52 -1.83
C ALA A 28 -4.32 -15.30 -2.76
N GLU A 29 -5.46 -14.77 -3.19
CA GLU A 29 -5.56 -13.55 -4.01
C GLU A 29 -4.97 -12.32 -3.31
N LEU A 30 -5.24 -12.14 -2.00
CA LEU A 30 -4.65 -11.04 -1.22
C LEU A 30 -3.15 -11.21 -1.03
N ARG A 31 -2.69 -12.45 -0.84
CA ARG A 31 -1.25 -12.73 -0.75
C ARG A 31 -0.54 -12.41 -2.06
N ALA A 32 -1.12 -12.83 -3.19
CA ALA A 32 -0.58 -12.51 -4.51
C ALA A 32 -0.53 -10.99 -4.76
N TRP A 33 -1.62 -10.28 -4.44
CA TRP A 33 -1.64 -8.82 -4.53
C TRP A 33 -0.59 -8.17 -3.64
N LEU A 34 -0.47 -8.61 -2.38
CA LEU A 34 0.47 -8.06 -1.40
C LEU A 34 1.93 -8.33 -1.79
N ALA A 35 2.22 -9.47 -2.40
CA ALA A 35 3.55 -9.81 -2.91
C ALA A 35 3.97 -8.92 -4.10
N ALA A 36 3.00 -8.45 -4.91
CA ALA A 36 3.23 -7.52 -6.02
C ALA A 36 3.13 -6.03 -5.62
N ALA A 37 2.79 -5.74 -4.36
CA ALA A 37 2.59 -4.38 -3.89
C ALA A 37 3.92 -3.60 -3.82
N VAL A 38 3.88 -2.33 -4.21
CA VAL A 38 5.06 -1.45 -4.24
C VAL A 38 5.43 -0.95 -2.85
N LEU A 39 4.42 -0.75 -1.99
CA LEU A 39 4.62 -0.26 -0.64
C LEU A 39 4.77 -1.43 0.35
N PRO A 40 5.54 -1.26 1.44
CA PRO A 40 5.61 -2.22 2.54
C PRO A 40 4.32 -2.16 3.37
N TRP A 41 3.24 -2.69 2.80
CA TRP A 41 1.94 -2.78 3.43
C TRP A 41 1.94 -3.75 4.60
N ARG A 42 1.01 -3.52 5.53
CA ARG A 42 0.76 -4.42 6.65
C ARG A 42 -0.36 -5.38 6.28
N PRO A 43 -0.21 -6.71 6.49
CA PRO A 43 -1.24 -7.70 6.12
C PRO A 43 -2.63 -7.34 6.64
N ARG A 44 -2.75 -6.96 7.92
CA ARG A 44 -4.01 -6.49 8.52
C ARG A 44 -4.60 -5.25 7.87
N SER A 45 -3.77 -4.31 7.41
CA SER A 45 -4.26 -3.11 6.72
C SER A 45 -4.84 -3.45 5.36
N VAL A 46 -4.19 -4.37 4.64
CA VAL A 46 -4.64 -4.86 3.32
C VAL A 46 -5.97 -5.59 3.49
N ARG A 47 -6.04 -6.53 4.44
CA ARG A 47 -7.26 -7.25 4.78
C ARG A 47 -8.42 -6.31 5.12
N ARG A 48 -8.19 -5.31 5.99
CA ARG A 48 -9.23 -4.33 6.34
C ARG A 48 -9.75 -3.54 5.13
N ALA A 49 -8.86 -3.09 4.25
CA ALA A 49 -9.25 -2.33 3.07
C ALA A 49 -9.98 -3.20 2.04
N PHE A 50 -9.56 -4.46 1.88
CA PHE A 50 -10.23 -5.45 1.05
C PHE A 50 -11.62 -5.80 1.58
N ASP A 51 -11.72 -6.21 2.85
CA ASP A 51 -12.98 -6.61 3.49
C ASP A 51 -14.00 -5.46 3.42
N LYS A 52 -13.55 -4.21 3.60
CA LYS A 52 -14.39 -3.02 3.43
C LYS A 52 -14.91 -2.90 1.99
N ALA A 53 -14.05 -3.06 1.00
CA ALA A 53 -14.44 -2.96 -0.40
C ALA A 53 -15.37 -4.10 -0.83
N LEU A 54 -15.09 -5.31 -0.35
CA LEU A 54 -15.92 -6.48 -0.59
C LEU A 54 -17.30 -6.33 0.08
N ALA A 55 -17.37 -5.80 1.29
CA ALA A 55 -18.65 -5.54 1.97
C ALA A 55 -19.50 -4.47 1.24
N GLU A 56 -18.86 -3.49 0.60
CA GLU A 56 -19.55 -2.44 -0.14
C GLU A 56 -20.03 -2.87 -1.53
N THR A 57 -19.32 -3.80 -2.20
CA THR A 57 -19.58 -4.13 -3.61
C THR A 57 -19.91 -5.59 -3.89
N GLY A 58 -19.59 -6.50 -2.98
CA GLY A 58 -19.70 -7.95 -3.17
C GLY A 58 -18.71 -8.54 -4.19
N ASP A 59 -17.91 -7.70 -4.85
CA ASP A 59 -17.01 -8.09 -5.93
C ASP A 59 -15.54 -8.04 -5.46
N ARG A 60 -14.85 -9.18 -5.62
CA ARG A 60 -13.45 -9.36 -5.23
C ARG A 60 -12.50 -8.61 -6.17
N ASP A 61 -12.77 -8.62 -7.47
CA ASP A 61 -11.91 -7.94 -8.44
C ASP A 61 -12.02 -6.43 -8.30
N PHE A 62 -13.22 -5.93 -7.99
CA PHE A 62 -13.42 -4.55 -7.61
C PHE A 62 -12.66 -4.20 -6.33
N ALA A 63 -12.68 -5.07 -5.31
CA ALA A 63 -11.94 -4.85 -4.08
C ALA A 63 -10.41 -4.79 -4.30
N LEU A 64 -9.85 -5.67 -5.14
CA LEU A 64 -8.43 -5.63 -5.54
C LEU A 64 -8.09 -4.35 -6.32
N THR A 65 -8.95 -3.94 -7.25
CA THR A 65 -8.79 -2.68 -8.00
C THR A 65 -8.76 -1.48 -7.06
N ARG A 66 -9.63 -1.47 -6.05
CA ARG A 66 -9.67 -0.42 -5.03
C ARG A 66 -8.40 -0.39 -4.18
N LEU A 67 -7.83 -1.55 -3.84
CA LEU A 67 -6.54 -1.63 -3.15
C LEU A 67 -5.41 -1.03 -4.00
N THR A 68 -5.35 -1.36 -5.29
CA THR A 68 -4.36 -0.80 -6.22
C THR A 68 -4.49 0.73 -6.32
N ALA A 69 -5.72 1.24 -6.42
CA ALA A 69 -5.98 2.69 -6.41
C ALA A 69 -5.53 3.35 -5.09
N LEU A 70 -5.77 2.68 -3.95
CA LEU A 70 -5.33 3.17 -2.64
C LEU A 70 -3.80 3.24 -2.54
N GLN A 71 -3.09 2.23 -3.06
CA GLN A 71 -1.63 2.26 -3.16
C GLN A 71 -1.15 3.44 -4.01
N GLY A 72 -1.72 3.64 -5.19
CA GLY A 72 -1.35 4.77 -6.07
C GLY A 72 -1.48 6.12 -5.37
N ARG A 73 -2.57 6.34 -4.61
CA ARG A 73 -2.76 7.56 -3.82
C ARG A 73 -1.71 7.74 -2.72
N LEU A 74 -1.32 6.66 -2.04
CA LEU A 74 -0.28 6.73 -1.00
C LEU A 74 1.10 7.02 -1.60
N VAL A 75 1.43 6.40 -2.74
CA VAL A 75 2.67 6.67 -3.48
C VAL A 75 2.69 8.12 -3.95
N ALA A 76 1.62 8.62 -4.56
CA ALA A 76 1.53 10.02 -4.98
C ALA A 76 1.72 10.99 -3.81
N ARG A 77 1.09 10.73 -2.67
CA ARG A 77 1.23 11.58 -1.47
C ARG A 77 2.66 11.58 -0.94
N ASP A 78 3.33 10.43 -0.88
CA ASP A 78 4.71 10.35 -0.41
C ASP A 78 5.66 11.00 -1.42
N ALA A 79 5.44 10.77 -2.72
CA ALA A 79 6.22 11.37 -3.79
C ALA A 79 6.13 12.90 -3.77
N ALA A 80 4.93 13.46 -3.58
CA ALA A 80 4.73 14.90 -3.43
C ALA A 80 5.50 15.46 -2.22
N ALA A 81 5.55 14.71 -1.11
CA ALA A 81 6.24 15.14 0.11
C ALA A 81 7.77 15.05 0.00
N VAL A 82 8.31 14.08 -0.73
CA VAL A 82 9.75 13.84 -0.86
C VAL A 82 10.36 14.63 -2.03
N TRP A 83 9.71 14.60 -3.20
CA TRP A 83 10.23 15.14 -4.47
C TRP A 83 9.45 16.36 -5.00
N GLY A 84 8.30 16.70 -4.41
CA GLY A 84 7.47 17.82 -4.84
C GLY A 84 6.34 17.43 -5.80
N PRO A 85 5.44 18.38 -6.13
CA PRO A 85 4.22 18.13 -6.89
C PRO A 85 4.47 17.74 -8.36
N ASP A 86 5.66 18.04 -8.88
CA ASP A 86 6.02 17.82 -10.28
C ASP A 86 6.41 16.36 -10.59
N HIS A 87 6.51 15.51 -9.57
CA HIS A 87 6.88 14.10 -9.74
C HIS A 87 5.81 13.33 -10.57
N PRO A 88 6.20 12.45 -11.52
CA PRO A 88 5.25 11.75 -12.42
C PRO A 88 4.14 10.98 -11.69
N ALA A 89 4.47 10.34 -10.55
CA ALA A 89 3.49 9.65 -9.71
C ALA A 89 2.41 10.57 -9.10
N VAL A 90 2.66 11.88 -9.02
CA VAL A 90 1.70 12.90 -8.57
C VAL A 90 0.86 13.41 -9.74
N ARG A 91 1.49 13.65 -10.89
CA ARG A 91 0.82 14.10 -12.12
C ARG A 91 -0.14 13.04 -12.70
N GLY A 92 0.03 11.78 -12.31
CA GLY A 92 -0.75 10.67 -12.87
C GLY A 92 -0.26 10.23 -14.24
N GLU A 93 0.97 10.60 -14.62
CA GLU A 93 1.66 10.03 -15.78
C GLU A 93 1.97 8.57 -15.46
N GLN A 94 1.01 7.71 -15.78
CA GLN A 94 1.22 6.27 -15.85
C GLN A 94 2.29 6.05 -16.92
N ILE A 95 3.51 5.73 -16.47
CA ILE A 95 4.59 5.32 -17.36
C ILE A 95 4.10 4.03 -18.03
N SER A 96 3.52 4.17 -19.22
CA SER A 96 3.13 3.04 -20.06
C SER A 96 4.41 2.30 -20.43
N LYS A 97 4.46 1.01 -20.11
CA LYS A 97 5.53 0.11 -20.51
C LYS A 97 5.09 -0.67 -21.73
#